data_AF-A0A8S2ZZB0-F1
#
_entry.id   AF-A0A8S2ZZB0-F1
#
_cell.length_a   1.000
_cell.length_b   1.000
_cell.length_c   1.000
_cell.angle_alpha   90.00
_cell.angle_beta   90.00
_cell.angle_gamma   90.00
#
_symmetry.space_group_name_H-M   'P 1'
#
loop_
_entity.id
_entity.type
_entity.pdbx_description
1 polymer ?
#
loop_
_entity_poly.entity_id
_entity_poly.type
_entity_poly.pdbx_seq_one_letter_code
_entity_poly.pdbx_strand_id
1 'polypeptide(L)'
;MIGALVVRTINPYGNGHEIQFPIEYNAPWATFEVIPFIGLGVLGGIWGALFIKANIAWCKKRKNSRLGRYPRAEVVVLTLITALICYPNQYLRLTMPELIKRLVGQCHVDDHMDLW
;
A
#
# COMPACT_ATOMS: atom_id res chain seq x y z
N MET A 1 14.44 -17.53 -11.37
CA MET A 1 14.01 -18.89 -10.96
C MET A 1 14.57 -19.27 -9.59
N ILE A 2 15.88 -19.17 -9.37
CA ILE A 2 16.50 -19.55 -8.07
C ILE A 2 15.96 -18.72 -6.89
N GLY A 3 15.73 -17.41 -7.06
CA GLY A 3 15.19 -16.56 -5.99
C GLY A 3 13.80 -16.98 -5.48
N ALA A 4 12.88 -17.33 -6.38
CA ALA A 4 11.55 -17.82 -6.00
C ALA A 4 11.65 -19.16 -5.26
N LEU A 5 12.49 -20.07 -5.74
CA LEU A 5 12.77 -21.35 -5.09
C LEU A 5 13.32 -21.16 -3.67
N VAL A 6 14.27 -20.25 -3.49
CA VAL A 6 14.87 -19.93 -2.18
C VAL A 6 13.85 -19.34 -1.22
N VAL A 7 12.96 -18.46 -1.68
CA VAL A 7 11.87 -17.93 -0.84
C VAL A 7 10.90 -19.04 -0.45
N ARG A 8 10.56 -19.93 -1.39
CA ARG A 8 9.68 -21.08 -1.13
C ARG A 8 10.29 -22.06 -0.13
N THR A 9 11.59 -22.27 -0.15
CA THR A 9 12.28 -23.19 0.78
C THR A 9 12.49 -22.58 2.17
N ILE A 10 12.75 -21.28 2.26
CA ILE A 10 12.91 -20.57 3.55
C ILE A 10 11.54 -20.38 4.24
N ASN A 11 10.43 -20.36 3.48
CA ASN A 11 9.06 -20.15 3.97
C ASN A 11 8.96 -19.02 5.02
N PRO A 12 9.35 -17.78 4.68
CA PRO A 12 9.44 -16.68 5.64
C PRO A 12 8.08 -16.25 6.22
N TYR A 13 6.97 -16.75 5.68
CA TYR A 13 5.60 -16.39 6.08
C TYR A 13 4.87 -17.49 6.84
N GLY A 14 5.43 -18.70 6.97
CA GLY A 14 4.84 -19.81 7.73
C GLY A 14 3.51 -20.36 7.19
N ASN A 15 3.00 -19.84 6.07
CA ASN A 15 1.62 -20.02 5.61
C ASN A 15 1.45 -21.02 4.46
N GLY A 16 2.51 -21.75 4.09
CA GLY A 16 2.50 -22.76 3.02
C GLY A 16 2.34 -22.20 1.59
N HIS A 17 2.21 -20.88 1.45
CA HIS A 17 2.03 -20.16 0.18
C HIS A 17 3.27 -19.36 -0.20
N GLU A 18 3.65 -19.43 -1.47
CA GLU A 18 4.88 -18.82 -2.03
C GLU A 18 4.76 -17.28 -2.21
N ILE A 19 3.56 -16.72 -2.08
CA ILE A 19 3.27 -15.29 -2.22
C ILE A 19 2.61 -14.72 -0.95
N GLN A 20 2.93 -13.47 -0.62
CA GLN A 20 2.47 -12.79 0.60
C GLN A 20 0.94 -12.58 0.68
N PHE A 21 0.24 -12.66 -0.46
CA PHE A 21 -1.21 -12.48 -0.57
C PHE A 21 -1.83 -13.53 -1.51
N PRO A 22 -2.05 -14.78 -1.05
CA PRO A 22 -2.82 -15.74 -1.84
C PRO A 22 -4.28 -15.30 -1.85
N ILE A 23 -4.84 -15.09 -3.04
CA ILE A 23 -6.26 -14.78 -3.22
C ILE A 23 -6.82 -15.91 -4.08
N GLU A 24 -7.71 -16.71 -3.50
CA GLU A 24 -8.41 -17.75 -4.24
C GLU A 24 -9.54 -17.09 -5.04
N TYR A 25 -9.29 -16.82 -6.32
CA TYR A 25 -10.29 -16.28 -7.23
C TYR A 25 -11.11 -17.42 -7.84
N ASN A 26 -12.33 -17.64 -7.34
CA ASN A 26 -13.28 -18.61 -7.91
C ASN A 26 -14.43 -17.94 -8.71
N ALA A 27 -14.25 -16.71 -9.20
CA ALA A 27 -15.29 -15.98 -9.94
C ALA A 27 -14.96 -15.87 -11.45
N PRO A 28 -15.82 -16.36 -12.36
CA PRO A 28 -15.66 -16.15 -13.79
C PRO A 28 -15.98 -14.70 -14.17
N TRP A 29 -15.06 -14.03 -14.86
CA TRP A 29 -15.17 -12.66 -15.37
C TRP A 29 -16.31 -12.51 -16.39
N ALA A 30 -17.17 -11.50 -16.19
CA ALA A 30 -18.13 -11.06 -17.20
C ALA A 30 -17.53 -9.96 -18.08
N THR A 31 -17.76 -9.99 -19.39
CA THR A 31 -17.20 -9.02 -20.35
C THR A 31 -17.62 -7.56 -20.09
N PHE A 32 -18.71 -7.33 -19.34
CA PHE A 32 -19.17 -6.01 -18.93
C PHE A 32 -18.24 -5.32 -17.90
N GLU A 33 -17.50 -6.09 -17.10
CA GLU A 33 -16.60 -5.57 -16.06
C GLU A 33 -15.36 -4.87 -16.63
N VAL A 34 -15.07 -5.03 -17.92
CA VAL A 34 -13.91 -4.42 -18.59
C VAL A 34 -14.00 -2.88 -18.58
N ILE A 35 -15.21 -2.32 -18.64
CA ILE A 35 -15.43 -0.87 -18.67
C ILE A 35 -14.93 -0.19 -17.39
N PRO A 36 -15.34 -0.59 -16.16
CA PRO A 36 -14.78 -0.04 -14.94
C PRO A 36 -13.28 -0.33 -14.76
N PHE A 37 -12.75 -1.46 -15.26
CA PHE A 37 -11.31 -1.72 -15.23
C PHE A 37 -10.50 -0.70 -16.05
N ILE A 38 -10.99 -0.32 -17.24
CA ILE A 38 -10.35 0.73 -18.03
C ILE A 38 -10.41 2.07 -17.28
N GLY A 39 -11.55 2.41 -16.68
CA GLY A 39 -11.71 3.61 -15.85
C GLY A 39 -10.72 3.66 -14.68
N LEU A 40 -10.57 2.55 -13.94
CA LEU A 40 -9.59 2.41 -12.87
C LEU A 40 -8.16 2.55 -13.39
N GLY A 41 -7.85 2.00 -14.57
CA GLY A 41 -6.55 2.16 -15.22
C GLY A 41 -6.23 3.61 -15.56
N VAL A 42 -7.18 4.35 -16.13
CA VAL A 42 -7.00 5.77 -16.46
C VAL A 42 -6.82 6.61 -15.19
N LEU A 43 -7.67 6.41 -14.18
CA LEU A 43 -7.56 7.12 -12.90
C LEU A 43 -6.23 6.81 -12.20
N GLY A 44 -5.83 5.54 -12.14
CA GLY A 44 -4.54 5.12 -11.59
C GLY A 44 -3.36 5.73 -12.35
N GLY A 45 -3.44 5.81 -13.68
CA GLY A 45 -2.43 6.45 -14.52
C GLY A 45 -2.31 7.95 -14.28
N ILE A 46 -3.43 8.67 -14.18
CA ILE A 46 -3.45 10.11 -13.90
C ILE A 46 -2.87 10.40 -12.51
N TRP A 47 -3.33 9.67 -11.48
CA TRP A 47 -2.82 9.81 -10.12
C TRP A 47 -1.33 9.47 -10.02
N GLY A 48 -0.89 8.39 -10.69
CA GLY A 48 0.53 8.01 -10.75
C GLY A 48 1.40 9.07 -11.42
N ALA A 49 0.97 9.61 -12.56
CA ALA A 49 1.69 10.66 -13.27
C ALA A 49 1.79 11.95 -12.45
N LEU A 50 0.72 12.34 -11.75
CA LEU A 50 0.70 13.48 -10.84
C LEU A 50 1.68 13.26 -9.67
N PHE A 51 1.64 12.08 -9.05
CA PHE A 51 2.50 11.73 -7.93
C PHE A 51 3.99 11.77 -8.32
N ILE A 52 4.36 11.24 -9.48
CA ILE A 52 5.74 11.28 -9.98
C ILE A 52 6.20 12.73 -10.19
N LYS A 53 5.39 13.56 -10.85
CA LYS A 53 5.71 14.98 -11.06
C LYS A 53 5.85 15.74 -9.73
N ALA A 54 4.97 15.50 -8.78
CA ALA A 54 5.02 16.10 -7.46
C ALA A 54 6.30 15.71 -6.70
N ASN A 55 6.68 14.42 -6.73
CA ASN A 55 7.90 13.94 -6.09
C ASN A 55 9.16 14.59 -6.70
N ILE A 56 9.23 14.72 -8.02
CA ILE A 56 10.34 15.39 -8.71
C ILE A 56 10.37 16.89 -8.33
N ALA A 57 9.22 17.56 -8.29
CA ALA A 57 9.11 18.96 -7.88
C ALA A 57 9.58 19.16 -6.42
N TRP A 58 9.19 18.26 -5.52
CA TRP A 58 9.63 18.25 -4.13
C TRP A 58 11.13 18.02 -3.99
N CYS A 59 11.68 17.03 -4.72
CA CYS A 59 13.12 16.78 -4.79
C CYS A 59 13.90 18.01 -5.27
N LYS A 60 13.39 18.72 -6.28
CA LYS A 60 14.00 19.95 -6.79
C LYS A 60 13.91 21.09 -5.77
N LYS A 61 12.76 21.24 -5.09
CA LYS A 61 12.56 22.24 -4.03
C LYS A 61 13.50 22.00 -2.84
N ARG A 62 13.69 20.74 -2.44
CA ARG A 62 14.61 20.33 -1.36
C ARG A 62 16.07 20.65 -1.70
N LYS A 63 16.49 20.47 -2.96
CA LYS A 63 17.84 20.80 -3.44
C LYS A 63 18.09 22.32 -3.57
N ASN A 64 17.08 23.09 -3.95
CA ASN A 64 17.20 24.55 -4.16
C ASN A 64 16.96 25.39 -2.89
N SER A 65 16.41 24.79 -1.82
CA SER A 65 16.08 25.49 -0.57
C SER A 65 17.09 25.19 0.55
N ARG A 66 17.18 26.07 1.56
CA ARG A 66 17.95 25.86 2.80
C ARG A 66 17.44 24.70 3.66
N LEU A 67 16.36 24.01 3.27
CA LEU A 67 15.85 22.79 3.92
C LEU A 67 16.92 21.68 4.02
N GLY A 68 17.90 21.64 3.12
CA GLY A 68 19.03 20.70 3.22
C GLY A 68 19.98 20.92 4.41
N ARG A 69 19.88 22.05 5.14
CA ARG A 69 20.78 22.39 6.25
C ARG A 69 20.40 21.70 7.57
N TYR A 70 19.14 21.28 7.75
CA TYR A 70 18.66 20.59 8.96
C TYR A 70 17.74 19.40 8.63
N PRO A 71 18.24 18.35 7.96
CA PRO A 71 17.43 17.21 7.54
C PRO A 71 16.81 16.44 8.72
N ARG A 72 17.43 16.46 9.90
CA ARG A 72 16.92 15.77 11.09
C ARG A 72 15.66 16.42 11.66
N ALA A 73 15.62 17.76 11.74
CA ALA A 73 14.47 18.48 12.29
C ALA A 73 13.23 18.34 11.40
N GLU A 74 13.41 18.35 10.09
CA GLU A 74 12.33 18.13 9.12
C GLU A 74 11.69 16.74 9.29
N VAL A 75 12.52 15.69 9.40
CA VAL A 75 12.02 14.32 9.61
C VAL A 75 11.29 14.22 10.94
N VAL A 76 11.82 14.79 12.03
CA VAL A 76 11.15 14.77 13.34
C VAL A 76 9.76 15.41 13.27
N VAL A 77 9.64 16.59 12.66
CA VAL A 77 8.35 17.27 12.51
C VAL A 77 7.39 16.46 11.63
N LEU A 78 7.86 15.93 10.49
CA LEU A 78 7.04 15.08 9.62
C LEU A 78 6.55 13.83 10.35
N THR A 79 7.42 13.13 11.07
CA THR A 79 7.05 11.94 11.83
C THR A 79 6.07 12.24 12.96
N LEU A 80 6.20 13.40 13.62
CA LEU A 80 5.27 13.81 14.68
C LEU A 80 3.89 14.07 14.10
N ILE A 81 3.81 14.80 12.98
CA ILE A 81 2.55 15.03 12.27
C ILE A 81 1.94 13.70 11.81
N THR A 82 2.73 12.82 11.18
CA THR A 82 2.26 11.50 10.77
C THR A 82 1.78 10.67 11.96
N ALA A 83 2.48 10.69 13.09
CA ALA A 83 2.07 9.98 14.30
C ALA A 83 0.74 10.52 14.86
N LEU A 84 0.56 11.84 14.92
CA LEU A 84 -0.69 12.46 15.37
C LEU A 84 -1.88 12.11 14.49
N ILE A 85 -1.67 11.97 13.17
CA ILE A 85 -2.73 11.62 12.22
C ILE A 85 -3.00 10.11 12.22
N CYS A 86 -1.96 9.28 12.30
CA CYS A 86 -2.11 7.81 12.27
C CYS A 86 -2.63 7.24 13.59
N TYR A 87 -2.29 7.84 14.74
CA TYR A 87 -2.71 7.36 16.07
C TYR A 87 -4.23 7.21 16.25
N PRO A 88 -5.09 8.18 15.84
CA PRO A 88 -6.54 8.03 15.96
C PRO A 88 -7.15 7.06 14.95
N ASN A 89 -6.47 6.70 13.86
CA ASN A 89 -7.05 5.85 12.83
C ASN A 89 -6.56 4.39 12.98
N GLN A 90 -7.48 3.53 13.42
CA GLN A 90 -7.25 2.10 13.58
C GLN A 90 -6.67 1.42 12.33
N TYR A 91 -7.05 1.84 11.12
CA TYR A 91 -6.57 1.27 9.86
C TYR A 91 -5.15 1.70 9.52
N LEU A 92 -4.74 2.93 9.87
CA LEU A 92 -3.37 3.40 9.67
C LEU A 92 -2.39 2.88 10.74
N ARG A 93 -2.90 2.26 11.81
CA ARG A 93 -2.08 1.58 12.82
C ARG A 93 -1.61 0.19 12.36
N LEU A 94 -2.26 -0.41 11.36
CA LEU A 94 -1.87 -1.71 10.81
C LEU A 94 -0.56 -1.60 10.03
N THR A 95 0.22 -2.68 10.04
CA THR A 95 1.37 -2.79 9.15
C THR A 95 0.89 -2.77 7.69
N MET A 96 1.65 -2.10 6.81
CA MET A 96 1.33 -2.00 5.38
C MET A 96 0.91 -3.33 4.72
N PRO A 97 1.60 -4.46 4.94
CA PRO A 97 1.17 -5.72 4.34
C PRO A 97 -0.17 -6.23 4.90
N GLU A 98 -0.40 -6.14 6.20
CA GLU A 98 -1.67 -6.57 6.80
C GLU A 98 -2.85 -5.71 6.31
N LEU A 99 -2.63 -4.40 6.14
CA LEU A 99 -3.62 -3.50 5.58
C LEU A 99 -3.98 -3.92 4.14
N ILE A 100 -2.99 -4.13 3.28
CA ILE A 100 -3.23 -4.56 1.89
C ILE A 100 -3.96 -5.91 1.85
N LYS A 101 -3.59 -6.85 2.74
CA LYS A 101 -4.26 -8.14 2.86
C LYS A 101 -5.75 -7.99 3.15
N ARG A 102 -6.12 -7.09 4.06
CA ARG A 102 -7.53 -6.81 4.39
C ARG A 102 -8.26 -6.09 3.26
N LEU A 103 -7.61 -5.18 2.53
CA LEU A 103 -8.23 -4.49 1.39
C LEU A 103 -8.51 -5.42 0.20
N VAL A 104 -7.64 -6.41 -0.02
CA VAL A 104 -7.72 -7.32 -1.17
C VAL A 104 -8.37 -8.66 -0.80
N GLY A 105 -8.45 -8.95 0.50
CA GLY A 105 -9.11 -10.13 1.05
C GLY A 105 -10.62 -10.12 0.84
N GLN A 106 -11.20 -11.32 0.80
CA GLN A 106 -12.65 -11.48 0.74
C GLN A 106 -13.24 -11.12 2.11
N CYS A 107 -14.22 -10.21 2.13
CA CYS A 107 -14.95 -9.87 3.36
C CYS A 107 -15.81 -11.08 3.77
N HIS A 108 -15.56 -11.66 4.96
CA HIS A 108 -16.41 -12.70 5.53
C HIS A 108 -17.38 -12.08 6.54
N VAL A 109 -18.57 -12.68 6.67
CA VAL A 109 -19.69 -12.16 7.48
C VAL A 109 -19.35 -12.07 8.99
N ASP A 110 -18.26 -12.70 9.43
CA ASP A 110 -17.80 -12.67 10.84
C ASP A 110 -17.12 -11.35 11.25
N ASP A 111 -16.69 -10.49 10.31
CA ASP A 111 -16.03 -9.20 10.62
C ASP A 111 -16.95 -8.18 11.32
N HIS A 112 -18.26 -8.46 11.43
CA HIS A 112 -19.23 -7.62 12.12
C HIS A 112 -19.30 -7.84 13.64
N MET A 113 -18.66 -8.90 14.18
CA MET A 113 -18.70 -9.23 15.61
C MET A 113 -17.56 -8.59 16.43
N ASP A 114 -16.55 -8.00 15.79
CA ASP A 114 -15.42 -7.35 16.48
C ASP A 114 -15.62 -5.84 16.72
N LEU A 115 -16.80 -5.30 16.35
CA LEU A 115 -17.16 -3.88 16.50
C LEU A 115 -18.25 -3.62 17.56
N TRP A 116 -18.58 -4.63 18.39
CA TRP A 116 -19.37 -4.49 19.63
C TRP A 116 -18.63 -5.08 20.83
#